data_AF-A0A914GIL8-F1
#
_entry.id   AF-A0A914GIL8-F1
#
_cell.length_a   1.000
_cell.length_b   1.000
_cell.length_c   1.000
_cell.angle_alpha   90.00
_cell.angle_beta   90.00
_cell.angle_gamma   90.00
#
_symmetry.space_group_name_H-M   'P 1'
#
loop_
_entity.id
_entity.type
_entity.pdbx_description
1 polymer ?
#
loop_
_entity_poly.entity_id
_entity_poly.type
_entity_poly.pdbx_seq_one_letter_code
_entity_poly.pdbx_strand_id
1 'polypeptide(L)'
;MSRTKHVDDILNINVGGKKYTVRRTDLVADPRSKLAEWFKMGATKPIATDKGGNIYLDRDAKTFRHILAYLRLKKEKFAPSLALPSKPDDLAKLVGECEALNLVEFKELALEMLQKYQRTEEQHYVTSFVQVAIRDYESWQFEREQGTIPVSKNRKSVSDENFQGGSAYDEWGM
;
A
#
# COMPACT_ATOMS: atom_id res chain seq x y z
N MET A 1 -20.78 -27.84 -11.48
CA MET A 1 -21.39 -26.51 -11.26
C MET A 1 -20.26 -25.49 -11.20
N SER A 2 -20.23 -24.52 -12.12
CA SER A 2 -19.26 -23.43 -12.09
C SER A 2 -19.62 -22.49 -10.95
N ARG A 3 -18.76 -22.34 -9.94
CA ARG A 3 -18.99 -21.41 -8.83
C ARG A 3 -18.81 -19.99 -9.36
N THR A 4 -19.87 -19.20 -9.39
CA THR A 4 -19.81 -17.79 -9.76
C THR A 4 -18.83 -17.07 -8.83
N LYS A 5 -17.78 -16.44 -9.38
CA LYS A 5 -16.77 -15.71 -8.60
C LYS A 5 -17.37 -14.39 -8.09
N HIS A 6 -17.32 -14.14 -6.79
CA HIS A 6 -17.74 -12.89 -6.17
C HIS A 6 -16.52 -12.05 -5.73
N VAL A 7 -16.70 -10.72 -5.69
CA VAL A 7 -15.64 -9.78 -5.30
C VAL A 7 -15.16 -10.00 -3.87
N ASP A 8 -16.07 -10.37 -2.97
CA ASP A 8 -15.83 -10.64 -1.54
C ASP A 8 -15.70 -12.14 -1.21
N ASP A 9 -15.38 -12.99 -2.19
CA ASP A 9 -15.20 -14.42 -1.95
C ASP A 9 -14.17 -14.68 -0.84
N ILE A 10 -14.52 -15.59 0.08
CA ILE A 10 -13.56 -16.24 0.97
C ILE A 10 -12.92 -17.40 0.20
N LEU A 11 -11.60 -17.33 0.07
CA LEU A 11 -10.77 -18.27 -0.68
C LEU A 11 -9.85 -19.04 0.27
N ASN A 12 -9.71 -20.33 0.01
CA ASN A 12 -8.70 -21.17 0.66
C ASN A 12 -7.52 -21.36 -0.29
N ILE A 13 -6.35 -20.95 0.16
CA ILE A 13 -5.09 -20.98 -0.60
C ILE A 13 -4.10 -21.83 0.17
N ASN A 14 -3.48 -22.78 -0.52
CA ASN A 14 -2.34 -23.54 -0.05
C ASN A 14 -1.05 -22.91 -0.60
N VAL A 15 -0.24 -22.34 0.28
CA VAL A 15 1.04 -21.71 -0.07
C VAL A 15 2.16 -22.59 0.46
N GLY A 16 2.90 -23.26 -0.43
CA GLY A 16 4.02 -24.13 -0.06
C GLY A 16 3.68 -25.21 0.97
N GLY A 17 2.43 -25.71 0.98
CA GLY A 17 1.92 -26.68 1.94
C GLY A 17 1.12 -26.09 3.11
N LYS A 18 1.15 -24.77 3.32
CA LYS A 18 0.41 -24.09 4.39
C LYS A 18 -0.89 -23.50 3.89
N LYS A 19 -2.00 -23.82 4.57
CA LYS A 19 -3.33 -23.29 4.24
C LYS A 19 -3.54 -21.90 4.83
N TYR A 20 -4.09 -21.01 4.01
CA TYR A 20 -4.52 -19.66 4.34
C TYR A 20 -5.97 -19.48 3.89
N THR A 21 -6.78 -18.89 4.75
CA THR A 21 -8.12 -18.42 4.40
C THR A 21 -8.08 -16.91 4.26
N VAL A 22 -8.45 -16.40 3.09
CA VAL A 22 -8.28 -14.99 2.69
C VAL A 22 -9.50 -14.48 1.96
N ARG A 23 -9.72 -13.16 1.96
CA ARG A 23 -10.71 -12.54 1.08
C ARG A 23 -10.08 -12.21 -0.27
N ARG A 24 -10.82 -12.42 -1.36
CA ARG A 24 -10.38 -12.05 -2.72
C ARG A 24 -9.97 -10.58 -2.78
N THR A 25 -10.74 -9.69 -2.15
CA THR A 25 -10.42 -8.25 -2.05
C THR A 25 -9.03 -7.96 -1.50
N ASP A 26 -8.53 -8.79 -0.59
CA ASP A 26 -7.22 -8.58 0.01
C ASP A 26 -6.14 -8.91 -1.03
N LEU A 27 -6.30 -10.00 -1.78
CA LEU A 27 -5.35 -10.42 -2.82
C LEU A 27 -5.26 -9.46 -4.01
N VAL A 28 -6.33 -8.71 -4.27
CA VAL A 28 -6.38 -7.70 -5.34
C VAL A 28 -6.09 -6.28 -4.85
N ALA A 29 -5.70 -6.10 -3.58
CA ALA A 29 -5.44 -4.79 -2.98
C ALA A 29 -4.28 -4.04 -3.63
N ASP A 30 -3.33 -4.75 -4.25
CA ASP A 30 -2.29 -4.16 -5.08
C ASP A 30 -2.54 -4.49 -6.56
N PRO A 31 -3.12 -3.56 -7.35
CA PRO A 31 -3.52 -3.82 -8.73
C PRO A 31 -2.37 -4.19 -9.67
N ARG A 32 -1.13 -3.85 -9.31
CA ARG A 32 0.06 -4.14 -10.12
C ARG A 32 0.66 -5.52 -9.82
N SER A 33 0.22 -6.16 -8.74
CA SER A 33 0.73 -7.47 -8.32
C SER A 33 0.22 -8.62 -9.19
N LYS A 34 0.99 -9.71 -9.25
CA LYS A 34 0.54 -10.96 -9.89
C LYS A 34 -0.66 -11.56 -9.17
N LEU A 35 -0.78 -11.36 -7.86
CA LEU A 35 -1.95 -11.78 -7.10
C LEU A 35 -3.21 -11.08 -7.61
N ALA A 36 -3.17 -9.76 -7.85
CA ALA A 36 -4.31 -9.07 -8.44
C ALA A 36 -4.67 -9.61 -9.83
N GLU A 37 -3.68 -9.91 -10.67
CA GLU A 37 -3.91 -10.51 -11.99
C GLU A 37 -4.63 -11.87 -11.91
N TRP A 38 -4.22 -12.72 -10.98
CA TRP A 38 -4.78 -14.07 -10.83
C TRP A 38 -6.18 -14.05 -10.18
N PHE A 39 -6.40 -13.13 -9.25
CA PHE A 39 -7.60 -13.12 -8.41
C PHE A 39 -8.63 -12.06 -8.79
N LYS A 40 -8.36 -11.17 -9.77
CA LYS A 40 -9.37 -10.22 -10.29
C LYS A 40 -10.59 -10.92 -10.89
N MET A 41 -11.71 -10.20 -10.87
CA MET A 41 -12.91 -10.65 -11.58
C MET A 41 -12.62 -10.75 -13.08
N GLY A 42 -13.10 -11.81 -13.72
CA GLY A 42 -12.81 -12.07 -15.14
C GLY A 42 -11.40 -12.60 -15.41
N ALA A 43 -10.60 -12.93 -14.39
CA ALA A 43 -9.35 -13.67 -14.60
C ALA A 43 -9.64 -15.01 -15.30
N THR A 44 -9.13 -15.13 -16.53
CA THR A 44 -9.31 -16.28 -17.42
C THR A 44 -8.28 -17.37 -17.17
N LYS A 45 -7.14 -17.02 -16.57
CA LYS A 45 -6.07 -17.97 -16.30
C LYS A 45 -6.49 -18.92 -15.17
N PRO A 46 -6.57 -20.23 -15.42
CA PRO A 46 -6.82 -21.19 -14.35
C PRO A 46 -5.62 -21.19 -13.38
N ILE A 47 -5.90 -21.16 -12.09
CA ILE A 47 -4.89 -21.33 -11.04
C ILE A 47 -4.92 -22.80 -10.60
N ALA A 48 -3.75 -23.39 -10.41
CA ALA A 48 -3.63 -24.76 -9.93
C ALA A 48 -4.32 -24.93 -8.57
N THR A 49 -4.80 -26.14 -8.30
CA THR A 49 -5.37 -26.51 -6.99
C THR A 49 -4.68 -27.75 -6.45
N ASP A 50 -4.59 -27.86 -5.12
CA ASP A 50 -4.13 -29.07 -4.46
C ASP A 50 -5.18 -30.19 -4.51
N LYS A 51 -4.85 -31.38 -4.00
CA LYS A 51 -5.78 -32.53 -3.94
C LYS A 51 -7.07 -32.23 -3.15
N GLY A 52 -7.06 -31.22 -2.29
CA GLY A 52 -8.21 -30.78 -1.51
C GLY A 52 -9.00 -29.63 -2.16
N GLY A 53 -8.68 -29.26 -3.40
CA GLY A 53 -9.35 -28.18 -4.13
C GLY A 53 -8.98 -26.77 -3.65
N ASN A 54 -7.94 -26.62 -2.81
CA ASN A 54 -7.44 -25.30 -2.39
C ASN A 54 -6.52 -24.75 -3.47
N ILE A 55 -6.56 -23.44 -3.71
CA ILE A 55 -5.72 -22.79 -4.72
C ILE A 55 -4.26 -22.93 -4.30
N TYR A 56 -3.42 -23.52 -5.14
CA TYR A 56 -2.04 -23.81 -4.81
C TYR A 56 -1.09 -22.73 -5.33
N LEU A 57 -0.26 -22.19 -4.43
CA LEU A 57 0.83 -21.28 -4.74
C LEU A 57 2.15 -21.94 -4.33
N ASP A 58 3.05 -22.11 -5.30
CA ASP A 58 4.37 -22.68 -5.09
C ASP A 58 5.37 -21.62 -4.59
N ARG A 59 5.06 -21.04 -3.43
CA ARG A 59 5.81 -19.93 -2.79
C ARG A 59 6.09 -20.24 -1.31
N ASP A 60 7.00 -19.49 -0.70
CA ASP A 60 7.31 -19.67 0.71
C ASP A 60 6.18 -19.23 1.64
N ALA A 61 5.71 -20.17 2.46
CA ALA A 61 4.59 -19.96 3.37
C ALA A 61 4.89 -18.93 4.47
N LYS A 62 6.12 -18.86 4.98
CA LYS A 62 6.48 -17.97 6.10
C LYS A 62 6.46 -16.53 5.65
N THR A 63 7.07 -16.28 4.49
CA THR A 63 7.15 -14.96 3.87
C THR A 63 5.78 -14.49 3.37
N PHE A 64 4.95 -15.41 2.84
CA PHE A 64 3.60 -15.07 2.42
C PHE A 64 2.72 -14.50 3.55
N ARG A 65 2.99 -14.84 4.82
CA ARG A 65 2.31 -14.21 5.97
C ARG A 65 2.46 -12.69 5.96
N HIS A 66 3.67 -12.20 5.65
CA HIS A 66 4.00 -10.78 5.59
C HIS A 66 3.38 -10.12 4.35
N ILE A 67 3.40 -10.79 3.20
CA ILE A 67 2.70 -10.33 1.99
C ILE A 67 1.20 -10.17 2.25
N LEU A 68 0.57 -11.15 2.90
CA LEU A 68 -0.85 -11.07 3.22
C LEU A 68 -1.16 -9.94 4.22
N ALA A 69 -0.29 -9.72 5.21
CA ALA A 69 -0.41 -8.57 6.11
C ALA A 69 -0.31 -7.26 5.34
N TYR A 70 0.70 -7.09 4.49
CA TYR A 70 0.89 -5.91 3.63
C TYR A 70 -0.36 -5.62 2.80
N LEU A 71 -0.92 -6.62 2.13
CA LEU A 71 -2.10 -6.46 1.29
C LEU A 71 -3.33 -5.98 2.09
N ARG A 72 -3.52 -6.47 3.32
CA ARG A 72 -4.59 -6.03 4.21
C ARG A 72 -4.40 -4.58 4.65
N LEU A 73 -3.19 -4.22 5.10
CA LEU A 73 -2.88 -2.85 5.50
C LEU A 73 -3.02 -1.88 4.33
N LYS A 74 -2.54 -2.26 3.15
CA LYS A 74 -2.69 -1.48 1.92
C LYS A 74 -4.14 -1.24 1.55
N LYS A 75 -4.99 -2.28 1.63
CA LYS A 75 -6.44 -2.15 1.40
C LYS A 75 -7.08 -1.17 2.37
N GLU A 76 -6.66 -1.21 3.63
CA GLU A 76 -7.13 -0.33 4.71
C GLU A 76 -6.47 1.06 4.67
N LYS A 77 -5.56 1.29 3.70
CA LYS A 77 -4.74 2.51 3.58
C LYS A 77 -3.99 2.81 4.88
N PHE A 78 -3.46 1.76 5.52
CA PHE A 78 -2.66 1.82 6.74
C PHE A 78 -1.20 1.50 6.46
N ALA A 79 -0.31 1.97 7.35
CA ALA A 79 1.15 1.90 7.26
C ALA A 79 1.68 0.50 6.81
N PRO A 80 2.08 0.34 5.52
CA PRO A 80 2.47 -0.96 4.98
C PRO A 80 3.79 -1.51 5.55
N SER A 81 4.65 -0.62 6.07
CA SER A 81 5.91 -0.95 6.73
C SER A 81 5.73 -1.85 7.97
N LEU A 82 4.56 -1.79 8.64
CA LEU A 82 4.26 -2.63 9.79
C LEU A 82 4.07 -4.11 9.44
N ALA A 83 3.92 -4.43 8.15
CA ALA A 83 3.91 -5.81 7.68
C ALA A 83 5.31 -6.40 7.53
N LEU A 84 6.38 -5.60 7.64
CA LEU A 84 7.75 -6.07 7.44
C LEU A 84 8.19 -7.04 8.56
N PRO A 85 8.98 -8.08 8.23
CA PRO A 85 9.61 -8.94 9.21
C PRO A 85 10.69 -8.21 10.01
N SER A 86 10.91 -8.65 11.24
CA SER A 86 11.85 -8.04 12.18
C SER A 86 13.28 -8.58 12.07
N LYS A 87 13.55 -9.55 11.19
CA LYS A 87 14.88 -10.16 11.03
C LYS A 87 15.43 -9.85 9.64
N PRO A 88 16.73 -9.55 9.50
CA PRO A 88 17.32 -9.20 8.21
C PRO A 88 17.26 -10.37 7.22
N ASP A 89 17.47 -11.60 7.68
CA ASP A 89 17.35 -12.79 6.83
C ASP A 89 15.94 -12.97 6.25
N ASP A 90 14.91 -12.67 7.05
CA ASP A 90 13.52 -12.78 6.63
C ASP A 90 13.14 -11.61 5.70
N LEU A 91 13.72 -10.43 5.90
CA LEU A 91 13.60 -9.31 4.95
C LEU A 91 14.23 -9.63 3.60
N ALA A 92 15.42 -10.24 3.58
CA ALA A 92 16.08 -10.63 2.34
C ALA A 92 15.27 -11.66 1.55
N LYS A 93 14.69 -12.66 2.24
CA LYS A 93 13.74 -13.60 1.63
C LYS A 93 12.48 -12.90 1.12
N LEU A 94 11.96 -11.95 1.91
CA LEU A 94 10.80 -11.14 1.50
C LEU A 94 11.05 -10.36 0.21
N VAL A 95 12.22 -9.78 0.03
CA VAL A 95 12.58 -9.08 -1.21
C VAL A 95 12.44 -10.01 -2.42
N GLY A 96 12.96 -11.24 -2.34
CA GLY A 96 12.84 -12.24 -3.41
C GLY A 96 11.40 -12.65 -3.71
N GLU A 97 10.58 -12.81 -2.67
CA GLU A 97 9.15 -13.12 -2.82
C GLU A 97 8.36 -11.95 -3.42
N CYS A 98 8.64 -10.71 -3.00
CA CYS A 98 8.02 -9.51 -3.54
C CYS A 98 8.36 -9.30 -5.01
N GLU A 99 9.61 -9.53 -5.42
CA GLU A 99 10.01 -9.48 -6.83
C GLU A 99 9.24 -10.52 -7.66
N ALA A 100 9.18 -11.76 -7.18
CA ALA A 100 8.49 -12.82 -7.89
C ALA A 100 6.98 -12.57 -8.05
N LEU A 101 6.34 -11.86 -7.11
CA LEU A 101 4.91 -11.52 -7.14
C LEU A 101 4.61 -10.11 -7.67
N ASN A 102 5.64 -9.36 -8.07
CA ASN A 102 5.55 -7.98 -8.53
C ASN A 102 4.92 -7.02 -7.48
N LEU A 103 5.36 -7.12 -6.23
CA LEU A 103 4.95 -6.26 -5.11
C LEU A 103 5.97 -5.14 -4.91
N VAL A 104 6.01 -4.18 -5.85
CA VAL A 104 7.06 -3.16 -5.95
C VAL A 104 7.20 -2.32 -4.67
N GLU A 105 6.09 -1.77 -4.18
CA GLU A 105 6.10 -0.91 -2.98
C GLU A 105 6.59 -1.67 -1.73
N PHE A 106 6.11 -2.90 -1.53
CA PHE A 106 6.54 -3.69 -0.37
C PHE A 106 8.00 -4.13 -0.47
N LYS A 107 8.49 -4.38 -1.68
CA LYS A 107 9.91 -4.64 -1.95
C LYS A 107 10.78 -3.44 -1.59
N GLU A 108 10.39 -2.23 -1.99
CA GLU A 108 11.12 -1.00 -1.71
C GLU A 108 11.24 -0.76 -0.20
N LEU A 109 10.13 -0.93 0.54
CA LEU A 109 10.13 -0.83 2.00
C LEU A 109 11.06 -1.87 2.67
N ALA A 110 11.07 -3.11 2.17
CA ALA A 110 11.96 -4.15 2.68
C ALA A 110 13.44 -3.85 2.40
N LEU A 111 13.76 -3.34 1.20
CA LEU A 111 15.11 -2.92 0.82
C LEU A 111 15.60 -1.74 1.64
N GLU A 112 14.75 -0.74 1.88
CA GLU A 112 15.08 0.40 2.73
C GLU A 112 15.41 -0.06 4.15
N MET A 113 14.62 -0.98 4.70
CA MET A 113 14.91 -1.57 6.01
C MET A 113 16.22 -2.35 6.01
N LEU A 114 16.50 -3.19 5.00
CA LEU A 114 17.79 -3.90 4.87
C LEU A 114 18.99 -2.94 4.80
N GLN A 115 18.87 -1.84 4.08
CA GLN A 115 19.93 -0.82 4.03
C GLN A 115 20.17 -0.18 5.41
N LYS A 116 19.11 0.01 6.20
CA LYS A 116 19.24 0.47 7.59
C LYS A 116 19.98 -0.56 8.45
N TYR A 117 19.75 -1.87 8.26
CA TYR A 117 20.55 -2.91 8.94
C TYR A 117 22.02 -2.82 8.59
N GLN A 118 22.36 -2.61 7.31
CA GLN A 118 23.76 -2.53 6.90
C GLN A 118 24.50 -1.33 7.53
N ARG A 119 23.79 -0.23 7.80
CA ARG A 119 24.36 1.01 8.35
C ARG A 119 24.38 1.07 9.87
N THR A 120 23.66 0.19 10.57
CA THR A 120 23.47 0.27 12.03
C THR A 120 24.08 -0.95 12.70
N GLU A 121 24.90 -0.77 13.73
CA GLU A 121 25.41 -1.88 14.55
C GLU A 121 24.24 -2.71 15.12
N GLU A 122 24.39 -4.04 15.19
CA GLU A 122 23.31 -5.00 15.51
C GLU A 122 22.47 -4.64 16.75
N GLN A 123 23.06 -3.98 17.76
CA GLN A 123 22.36 -3.59 18.99
C GLN A 123 21.26 -2.53 18.82
N HIS A 124 21.30 -1.67 17.79
CA HIS A 124 20.36 -0.53 17.67
C HIS A 124 19.20 -0.79 16.67
N TYR A 125 19.10 -1.99 16.11
CA TYR A 125 18.07 -2.32 15.13
C TYR A 125 16.64 -2.29 15.70
N VAL A 126 16.42 -2.89 16.87
CA VAL A 126 15.07 -2.93 17.46
C VAL A 126 14.57 -1.51 17.65
N THR A 127 15.45 -0.59 18.06
CA THR A 127 15.17 0.84 18.17
C THR A 127 14.78 1.46 16.82
N SER A 128 15.50 1.15 15.73
CA SER A 128 15.20 1.73 14.41
C SER A 128 13.87 1.22 13.82
N PHE A 129 13.56 -0.07 13.95
CA PHE A 129 12.25 -0.60 13.53
C PHE A 129 11.11 0.01 14.34
N VAL A 130 11.27 0.10 15.67
CA VAL A 130 10.25 0.71 16.55
C VAL A 130 10.03 2.18 16.20
N GLN A 131 11.09 2.94 15.97
CA GLN A 131 10.99 4.35 15.57
C GLN A 131 10.25 4.52 14.23
N VAL A 132 10.55 3.69 13.22
CA VAL A 132 9.85 3.70 11.93
C VAL A 132 8.37 3.35 12.12
N ALA A 133 8.07 2.30 12.88
CA ALA A 133 6.70 1.88 13.16
C ALA A 133 5.87 2.97 13.86
N ILE A 134 6.44 3.63 14.87
CA ILE A 134 5.79 4.74 15.59
C ILE A 134 5.54 5.91 14.64
N ARG A 135 6.57 6.34 13.90
CA ARG A 135 6.47 7.47 12.95
C ARG A 135 5.40 7.22 11.88
N ASP A 136 5.37 6.03 11.30
CA ASP A 136 4.43 5.70 10.23
C ASP A 136 2.99 5.63 10.76
N TYR A 137 2.81 5.16 12.01
CA TYR A 137 1.52 5.21 12.70
C TYR A 137 1.05 6.64 12.98
N GLU A 138 1.93 7.49 13.53
CA GLU A 138 1.63 8.90 13.82
C GLU A 138 1.27 9.67 12.55
N SER A 139 2.00 9.42 11.46
CA SER A 139 1.75 10.03 10.16
C SER A 139 0.38 9.62 9.62
N TRP A 140 0.02 8.34 9.69
CA TRP A 140 -1.30 7.87 9.30
C TRP A 140 -2.45 8.46 10.15
N GLN A 141 -2.26 8.54 11.47
CA GLN A 141 -3.25 9.15 12.37
C GLN A 141 -3.51 10.61 11.98
N PHE A 142 -2.43 11.38 11.78
CA PHE A 142 -2.51 12.78 11.40
C PHE A 142 -3.23 12.99 10.06
N GLU A 143 -2.94 12.18 9.04
CA GLU A 143 -3.63 12.24 7.75
C GLU A 143 -5.13 11.95 7.88
N ARG A 144 -5.52 11.00 8.74
CA ARG A 144 -6.93 10.70 9.02
C ARG A 144 -7.65 11.83 9.71
N GLU A 145 -7.00 12.49 10.67
CA GLU A 145 -7.59 13.63 11.38
C GLU A 145 -7.80 14.83 10.44
N GLN A 146 -6.83 15.15 9.58
CA GLN A 146 -6.99 16.22 8.59
C GLN A 146 -8.03 15.91 7.51
N GLY A 147 -8.18 14.63 7.11
CA GLY A 147 -9.20 14.18 6.16
C GLY A 147 -10.66 14.28 6.68
N THR A 148 -10.87 14.62 7.95
CA THR A 148 -12.21 14.75 8.57
C THR A 148 -12.70 16.19 8.73
N ILE A 149 -11.93 17.20 8.32
CA ILE A 149 -12.36 18.62 8.38
C ILE A 149 -13.14 18.97 7.10
N PRO A 150 -14.44 19.34 7.17
CA PRO A 150 -15.17 19.80 6.00
C PRO A 150 -14.70 21.21 5.64
N VAL A 151 -13.90 21.34 4.59
CA VAL A 151 -13.59 22.65 4.01
C VAL A 151 -14.85 23.18 3.32
N SER A 152 -15.62 23.97 4.06
CA SER A 152 -16.71 24.79 3.50
C SER A 152 -16.08 25.82 2.55
N LYS A 153 -16.18 25.56 1.24
CA LYS A 153 -15.82 26.52 0.20
C LYS A 153 -16.86 27.63 0.17
N ASN A 154 -16.62 28.69 0.93
CA ASN A 154 -17.34 29.95 0.75
C ASN A 154 -16.72 30.69 -0.45
N ARG A 155 -17.22 30.42 -1.67
CA ARG A 155 -16.98 31.29 -2.83
C ARG A 155 -17.86 32.54 -2.65
N LYS A 156 -17.28 33.63 -2.15
CA LYS A 156 -17.81 34.97 -2.42
C LYS A 156 -17.22 35.44 -3.75
N SER A 157 -18.06 35.44 -4.78
CA SER A 157 -17.87 36.20 -6.01
C SER A 157 -17.89 37.69 -5.67
N VAL A 158 -16.78 38.38 -5.87
CA VAL A 158 -16.75 39.85 -5.91
C VAL A 158 -16.72 40.24 -7.38
N SER A 159 -17.74 41.00 -7.75
CA SER A 159 -18.05 41.55 -9.06
C SER A 159 -17.05 42.63 -9.49
N ASP A 160 -16.80 42.66 -10.80
CA ASP A 160 -16.15 43.74 -11.53
C ASP A 160 -16.88 45.08 -11.33
N GLU A 161 -16.17 46.11 -10.84
CA GLU A 161 -16.47 47.52 -11.13
C GLU A 161 -15.17 48.33 -11.26
N ASN A 162 -14.83 48.59 -12.52
CA ASN A 162 -14.29 49.82 -13.12
C ASN A 162 -13.89 50.99 -12.18
N PHE A 163 -12.59 51.35 -12.15
CA PHE A 163 -12.14 52.77 -12.21
C PHE A 163 -10.63 52.86 -12.52
N GLN A 164 -10.26 53.17 -13.77
CA GLN A 164 -8.93 53.69 -14.10
C GLN A 164 -9.05 55.20 -14.27
N GLY A 165 -8.39 55.94 -13.38
CA GLY A 165 -8.22 57.38 -13.46
C GLY A 165 -7.12 57.75 -14.45
N GLY A 166 -7.42 58.70 -15.34
CA GLY A 166 -6.45 59.44 -16.14
C GLY A 166 -6.43 60.89 -15.68
N SER A 167 -5.32 61.31 -15.08
CA SER A 167 -5.05 62.66 -14.60
C SER A 167 -4.64 63.57 -15.76
N ALA A 168 -5.38 64.66 -15.99
CA ALA A 168 -5.00 65.77 -16.86
C ALA A 168 -4.46 66.92 -15.98
N TYR A 169 -3.18 67.24 -16.16
CA TYR A 169 -2.60 68.49 -15.66
C TYR A 169 -2.18 69.32 -16.88
N ASP A 170 -2.91 70.41 -17.08
CA ASP A 170 -2.49 71.58 -17.87
C ASP A 170 -1.43 72.35 -17.07
N GLU A 171 -0.33 72.75 -17.70
CA GLU A 171 0.28 74.10 -17.65
C GLU A 171 1.65 74.09 -18.35
N TRP A 172 1.70 74.68 -19.55
CA TRP A 172 2.92 75.22 -20.15
C TRP A 172 2.76 76.74 -20.27
N GLY A 173 3.59 77.48 -19.55
CA GLY A 173 3.71 78.93 -19.65
C GLY A 173 5.05 79.40 -19.12
N MET A 174 6.02 79.56 -20.03
CA MET A 174 7.15 80.52 -20.07
C MET A 174 7.93 80.27 -21.36
#